data_AF-A0A2V5ZNU7-F1
#
_entry.id   AF-A0A2V5ZNU7-F1
#
_cell.length_a   1.000
_cell.length_b   1.000
_cell.length_c   1.000
_cell.angle_alpha   90.00
_cell.angle_beta   90.00
_cell.angle_gamma   90.00
#
_symmetry.space_group_name_H-M   'P 1'
#
loop_
_entity.id
_entity.type
_entity.pdbx_description
1 polymer ?
#
loop_
_entity_poly.entity_id
_entity_poly.type
_entity_poly.pdbx_seq_one_letter_code
_entity_poly.pdbx_strand_id
1 'polypeptide(L)'
;MHLSPEKKIAGILAPLFGLRSENDLGIGDVAVLRELVDWAAEMGFKVVQLLPINETGNDNSPYNAISATAIDPTTLHLAPGSPEDLTREDFDSALGMSILRSSVTAR
;
A
#
# COMPACT_ATOMS: atom_id res chain seq x y z
N MET A 1 -15.24 -12.65 14.15
CA MET A 1 -16.22 -11.55 14.26
C MET A 1 -17.62 -12.14 14.23
N HIS A 2 -18.48 -11.85 15.22
CA HIS A 2 -19.87 -12.32 15.20
C HIS A 2 -20.77 -11.19 14.70
N LEU A 3 -21.26 -11.33 13.47
CA LEU A 3 -22.14 -10.35 12.82
C LEU A 3 -23.59 -10.62 13.25
N SER A 4 -24.28 -9.59 13.74
CA SER A 4 -25.71 -9.66 14.04
C SER A 4 -26.36 -8.33 13.62
N PRO A 5 -27.63 -8.33 13.18
CA PRO A 5 -28.35 -7.10 12.83
C PRO A 5 -28.34 -6.06 13.97
N GLU A 6 -28.34 -6.53 15.22
CA GLU A 6 -28.30 -5.72 16.43
C GLU A 6 -26.96 -4.98 16.63
N LYS A 7 -25.87 -5.48 16.04
CA LYS A 7 -24.50 -4.99 16.22
C LYS A 7 -24.03 -4.29 14.96
N LYS A 8 -24.38 -3.01 14.86
CA LYS A 8 -23.93 -2.14 13.76
C LYS A 8 -22.41 -2.02 13.77
N ILE A 9 -21.82 -2.10 12.59
CA ILE A 9 -20.40 -1.89 12.36
C ILE A 9 -20.21 -0.87 11.25
N ALA A 10 -19.07 -0.19 11.28
CA ALA A 10 -18.59 0.64 10.18
C ALA A 10 -17.26 0.09 9.68
N GLY A 11 -16.97 0.35 8.41
CA GLY A 11 -15.71 -0.01 7.78
C GLY A 11 -15.25 1.05 6.79
N ILE A 12 -14.01 0.92 6.34
CA ILE A 12 -13.36 1.79 5.37
C ILE A 12 -13.16 0.99 4.09
N LEU A 13 -13.49 1.58 2.94
CA LEU A 13 -13.14 1.07 1.62
C LEU A 13 -12.09 2.00 1.03
N ALA A 14 -10.91 1.48 0.69
CA ALA A 14 -9.87 2.27 0.03
C ALA A 14 -9.04 1.42 -0.95
N PRO A 15 -8.61 1.98 -2.09
CA PRO A 15 -7.57 1.37 -2.90
C PRO A 15 -6.23 1.44 -2.17
N LEU A 16 -5.52 0.30 -2.03
CA LEU A 16 -4.21 0.27 -1.39
C LEU A 16 -3.22 1.23 -2.06
N PHE A 17 -3.13 1.19 -3.39
CA PHE A 17 -2.26 2.08 -4.18
C PHE A 17 -2.56 3.58 -3.97
N GLY A 18 -3.76 3.94 -3.49
CA GLY A 18 -4.16 5.32 -3.24
C GLY A 18 -3.86 5.80 -1.82
N LEU A 19 -3.44 4.91 -0.91
CA LEU A 19 -3.05 5.28 0.44
C LEU A 19 -1.66 5.94 0.43
N ARG A 20 -1.42 6.85 1.38
CA ARG A 20 -0.17 7.58 1.51
C ARG A 20 0.28 7.61 2.97
N SER A 21 1.59 7.54 3.20
CA SER A 21 2.24 7.88 4.46
C SER A 21 3.42 8.83 4.22
N GLU A 22 4.03 9.34 5.29
CA GLU A 22 5.19 10.24 5.17
C GLU A 22 6.43 9.55 4.60
N ASN A 23 6.52 8.22 4.73
CA ASN A 23 7.70 7.43 4.39
C ASN A 23 7.49 6.50 3.18
N ASP A 24 6.38 6.63 2.45
CA ASP A 24 6.10 5.81 1.28
C ASP A 24 6.92 6.23 0.05
N LEU A 25 6.96 5.36 -0.98
CA LEU A 25 7.72 5.58 -2.21
C LEU A 25 6.88 6.12 -3.39
N GLY A 26 5.79 6.81 -3.11
CA GLY A 26 4.87 7.33 -4.13
C GLY A 26 3.58 6.52 -4.31
N ILE A 27 3.43 5.41 -3.60
CA ILE A 27 2.30 4.48 -3.69
C ILE A 27 2.09 3.80 -2.33
N GLY A 28 0.84 3.46 -2.00
CA GLY A 28 0.54 2.75 -0.77
C GLY A 28 0.98 1.29 -0.81
N ASP A 29 1.81 0.90 0.16
CA ASP A 29 2.33 -0.46 0.36
C ASP A 29 1.71 -1.12 1.62
N VAL A 30 2.15 -2.33 1.97
CA VAL A 30 1.67 -3.03 3.18
C VAL A 30 2.03 -2.33 4.50
N ALA A 31 3.02 -1.44 4.55
CA ALA A 31 3.30 -0.62 5.72
C ALA A 31 2.27 0.51 5.86
N VAL A 32 1.95 1.21 4.76
CA VAL A 32 0.86 2.19 4.74
C VAL A 32 -0.49 1.54 5.09
N LEU A 33 -0.74 0.31 4.61
CA LEU A 33 -1.93 -0.44 5.00
C LEU A 33 -1.99 -0.72 6.50
N ARG A 34 -0.84 -1.04 7.12
CA ARG A 34 -0.75 -1.24 8.57
C ARG A 34 -1.12 0.02 9.32
N GLU A 35 -0.57 1.18 8.93
CA GLU A 35 -0.91 2.47 9.52
C GLU A 35 -2.43 2.75 9.42
N LEU A 36 -3.05 2.47 8.26
CA LEU A 36 -4.50 2.59 8.10
C LEU A 36 -5.27 1.65 9.04
N VAL A 37 -4.83 0.39 9.17
CA VAL A 37 -5.48 -0.60 10.04
C VAL A 37 -5.40 -0.20 11.50
N ASP A 38 -4.24 0.27 11.95
CA ASP A 38 -4.02 0.73 13.33
C ASP A 38 -4.93 1.94 13.62
N TRP A 39 -4.92 2.94 12.72
CA TRP A 39 -5.80 4.10 12.83
C TRP A 39 -7.29 3.71 12.79
N ALA A 40 -7.68 2.81 11.89
CA ALA A 40 -9.06 2.34 11.77
C ALA A 40 -9.54 1.66 13.06
N ALA A 41 -8.68 0.85 13.68
CA ALA A 41 -8.96 0.19 14.95
C ALA A 41 -9.12 1.20 16.09
N GLU A 42 -8.24 2.21 16.17
CA GLU A 42 -8.33 3.31 17.14
C GLU A 42 -9.65 4.09 17.02
N MET A 43 -10.09 4.36 15.79
CA MET A 43 -11.36 5.05 15.51
C MET A 43 -12.60 4.16 15.67
N GLY A 44 -12.41 2.86 15.97
CA GLY A 44 -13.50 1.92 16.22
C GLY A 44 -14.10 1.29 14.96
N PHE A 45 -13.54 1.54 13.77
CA PHE A 45 -13.89 0.77 12.57
C PHE A 45 -13.54 -0.71 12.77
N LYS A 46 -14.28 -1.58 12.09
CA LYS A 46 -14.16 -3.04 12.26
C LYS A 46 -13.72 -3.77 10.99
N VAL A 47 -13.69 -3.07 9.86
CA VAL A 47 -13.36 -3.63 8.55
C VAL A 47 -12.57 -2.59 7.74
N VAL A 48 -11.46 -3.03 7.16
CA VAL A 48 -10.79 -2.33 6.05
C VAL A 48 -10.96 -3.22 4.82
N GLN A 49 -11.65 -2.70 3.82
CA GLN A 49 -11.86 -3.34 2.53
C GLN A 49 -10.94 -2.67 1.50
N LEU A 50 -10.24 -3.50 0.73
CA LEU A 50 -9.40 -3.05 -0.37
C LEU A 50 -10.07 -3.32 -1.73
N LEU A 51 -9.65 -2.57 -2.74
CA LEU A 51 -9.78 -3.03 -4.12
C LEU A 51 -8.88 -4.27 -4.33
N PRO A 52 -9.05 -5.06 -5.41
CA PRO A 52 -8.13 -6.14 -5.70
C PRO A 52 -6.68 -5.65 -5.73
N ILE A 53 -5.79 -6.43 -5.14
CA ILE A 53 -4.35 -6.14 -5.03
C ILE A 53 -3.52 -7.05 -5.95
N ASN A 54 -4.19 -7.71 -6.88
CA ASN A 54 -3.57 -8.68 -7.76
C ASN A 54 -2.79 -7.99 -8.89
N GLU A 55 -1.74 -8.65 -9.37
CA GLU A 55 -0.90 -8.18 -10.48
C GLU A 55 -1.71 -7.94 -11.76
N THR A 56 -1.56 -6.76 -12.37
CA THR A 56 -2.27 -6.30 -13.58
C THR A 56 -1.36 -6.13 -14.80
N GLY A 57 -0.06 -6.40 -14.66
CA GLY A 57 0.96 -6.17 -15.68
C GLY A 57 1.10 -4.69 -15.99
N ASN A 58 0.98 -4.33 -17.26
CA ASN A 58 1.07 -2.93 -17.71
C ASN A 58 -0.29 -2.20 -17.68
N ASP A 59 -1.35 -2.83 -17.17
CA ASP A 59 -2.65 -2.19 -16.96
C ASP A 59 -2.71 -1.55 -15.57
N ASN A 60 -3.49 -0.48 -15.43
CA ASN A 60 -3.70 0.24 -14.17
C ASN A 60 -5.04 -0.12 -13.50
N SER A 61 -5.91 -0.88 -14.18
CA SER A 61 -7.18 -1.30 -13.61
C SER A 61 -6.99 -2.48 -12.66
N PRO A 62 -7.31 -2.37 -11.35
CA PRO A 62 -7.17 -3.48 -10.40
C PRO A 62 -8.08 -4.68 -10.72
N TYR A 63 -9.02 -4.51 -11.66
CA TYR A 63 -9.92 -5.56 -12.11
C TYR A 63 -9.42 -6.33 -13.34
N ASN A 64 -8.29 -5.93 -13.94
CA ASN A 64 -7.69 -6.60 -15.08
C ASN A 64 -6.46 -7.42 -14.68
N ALA A 65 -6.62 -8.26 -13.65
CA ALA A 65 -5.52 -9.05 -13.12
C ALA A 65 -5.07 -10.14 -14.12
N ILE A 66 -3.77 -10.27 -14.31
CA ILE A 66 -3.16 -11.35 -15.12
C ILE A 66 -3.02 -12.65 -14.32
N SER A 67 -3.20 -12.58 -13.00
CA SER A 67 -3.20 -13.72 -12.08
C SER A 67 -4.20 -13.51 -10.94
N ALA A 68 -4.98 -14.54 -10.63
CA ALA A 68 -5.90 -14.52 -9.50
C ALA A 68 -5.21 -14.71 -8.13
N THR A 69 -3.91 -15.05 -8.13
CA THR A 69 -3.17 -15.39 -6.90
C THR A 69 -1.94 -14.51 -6.68
N ALA A 70 -1.31 -14.01 -7.73
CA ALA A 70 -0.17 -13.13 -7.59
C ALA A 70 -0.63 -11.76 -7.08
N ILE A 71 0.09 -11.24 -6.09
CA ILE A 71 -0.08 -9.88 -5.57
C ILE A 71 0.83 -8.96 -6.37
N ASP A 72 0.37 -7.75 -6.64
CA ASP A 72 1.14 -6.71 -7.31
C ASP A 72 2.42 -6.35 -6.50
N PRO A 73 3.62 -6.41 -7.09
CA PRO A 73 4.88 -6.10 -6.43
C PRO A 73 4.96 -4.70 -5.84
N THR A 74 4.19 -3.74 -6.34
CA THR A 74 4.15 -2.37 -5.80
C THR A 74 3.58 -2.29 -4.38
N THR A 75 2.92 -3.36 -3.91
CA THR A 75 2.43 -3.47 -2.53
C THR A 75 3.54 -3.81 -1.52
N LEU A 76 4.75 -4.16 -1.98
CA LEU A 76 5.87 -4.50 -1.11
C LEU A 76 6.36 -3.28 -0.32
N HIS A 77 6.55 -3.47 0.98
CA HIS A 77 7.21 -2.47 1.79
C HIS A 77 8.73 -2.52 1.59
N LEU A 78 9.27 -1.46 0.97
CA LEU A 78 10.69 -1.30 0.70
C LEU A 78 11.27 -0.20 1.58
N ALA A 79 12.15 -0.60 2.49
CA ALA A 79 12.93 0.29 3.35
C ALA A 79 14.29 -0.37 3.63
N PRO A 80 15.30 0.37 4.12
CA PRO A 80 16.55 -0.24 4.57
C PRO A 80 16.29 -1.36 5.60
N GLY A 81 16.64 -2.60 5.26
CA GLY A 81 16.37 -3.81 6.05
C GLY A 81 14.98 -4.41 5.87
N SER A 82 14.16 -3.92 4.93
CA SER A 82 12.89 -4.52 4.52
C SER A 82 12.79 -4.58 2.99
N PRO A 83 12.90 -5.76 2.36
CA PRO A 83 13.22 -7.06 2.99
C PRO A 83 14.61 -7.07 3.66
N GLU A 84 14.89 -8.07 4.50
CA GLU A 84 16.14 -8.15 5.29
C GLU A 84 17.41 -8.00 4.44
N ASP A 85 17.38 -8.53 3.22
CA ASP A 85 18.48 -8.47 2.26
C ASP A 85 18.65 -7.09 1.58
N LEU A 86 17.67 -6.19 1.71
CA LEU A 86 17.74 -4.85 1.13
C LEU A 86 18.57 -3.94 2.03
N THR A 87 19.87 -3.87 1.77
CA THR A 87 20.78 -3.04 2.55
C THR A 87 20.44 -1.56 2.38
N ARG A 88 20.88 -0.73 3.34
CA ARG A 88 20.76 0.73 3.22
C ARG A 88 21.46 1.26 1.96
N GLU A 89 22.63 0.72 1.64
CA GLU A 89 23.41 1.12 0.47
C GLU A 89 22.64 0.82 -0.83
N ASP A 90 22.08 -0.38 -0.95
CA ASP A 90 21.28 -0.78 -2.12
C ASP A 90 20.02 0.07 -2.26
N PHE A 91 19.33 0.33 -1.14
CA PHE A 91 18.15 1.19 -1.10
C PHE A 91 18.48 2.62 -1.53
N ASP A 92 19.51 3.23 -0.93
CA ASP A 92 19.93 4.60 -1.23
C ASP A 92 20.41 4.73 -2.68
N SER A 93 21.09 3.71 -3.21
CA SER A 93 21.50 3.61 -4.62
C SER A 93 20.29 3.60 -5.57
N ALA A 94 19.28 2.77 -5.27
CA ALA A 94 18.05 2.67 -6.07
C ALA A 94 17.25 4.00 -6.07
N LEU A 95 17.14 4.67 -4.92
CA LEU A 95 16.48 5.97 -4.81
C LEU A 95 17.29 7.09 -5.50
N GLY A 96 18.62 7.06 -5.37
CA GLY A 96 19.55 8.03 -5.94
C GLY A 96 19.53 8.08 -7.47
N MET A 97 19.12 7.00 -8.13
CA MET A 97 18.98 6.94 -9.59
C MET A 97 17.72 7.64 -10.14
N SER A 98 16.74 7.99 -9.29
CA SER A 98 15.41 8.42 -9.76
C SER A 98 14.87 9.74 -9.18
N ILE A 99 15.33 10.21 -8.01
CA ILE A 99 14.55 11.21 -7.24
C ILE A 99 14.89 12.69 -7.52
N LEU A 100 15.89 13.01 -8.37
CA LEU A 100 16.25 14.42 -8.66
C LEU A 100 15.79 15.01 -10.01
N ARG A 101 14.95 14.31 -10.81
CA ARG A 101 14.51 14.85 -12.12
C ARG A 101 13.05 15.31 -12.21
N SER A 102 12.18 15.05 -11.25
CA SER A 102 10.74 15.31 -11.45
C SER A 102 9.99 16.02 -10.31
N SER A 103 10.60 16.30 -9.16
CA SER A 103 9.87 16.88 -8.01
C SER A 103 10.25 18.32 -7.61
N VAL A 104 11.09 19.03 -8.39
CA VAL A 104 11.36 20.47 -8.17
C VAL A 104 10.60 21.40 -9.14
N THR A 105 9.87 20.86 -10.12
CA THR A 105 9.17 21.69 -11.12
C THR A 105 7.68 21.35 -11.24
N ALA A 106 6.95 21.41 -10.13
CA ALA A 106 5.49 21.56 -10.14
C ALA A 106 5.00 22.00 -8.74
N ARG A 107 5.25 23.27 -8.41
CA ARG A 107 4.37 24.05 -7.54
C ARG A 107 3.83 25.20 -8.37
#